data_AF-A0A5D2XD61-F1
#
_entry.id   AF-A0A5D2XD61-F1
#
_cell.length_a   1.000
_cell.length_b   1.000
_cell.length_c   1.000
_cell.angle_alpha   90.00
_cell.angle_beta   90.00
_cell.angle_gamma   90.00
#
_symmetry.space_group_name_H-M   'P 1'
#
loop_
_entity.id
_entity.type
_entity.pdbx_description
1 polymer ?
#
loop_
_entity_poly.entity_id
_entity_poly.type
_entity_poly.pdbx_seq_one_letter_code
_entity_poly.pdbx_strand_id
1 'polypeptide(L)'
;MEDSRSLKEKQELKRRFPSKRHGTEEKSRMEDQVELAAIAISLNVRLRPSDMPVYMQEHALRCTRQLLDSAPKPQPSLTHLARAIKKEFDSVYGPAWQCVIGTSFGSFVTHSPGGFLYFSIDSFSILLFKTEVELVTKEDWGQKL
;
A
#
# COMPACT_ATOMS: atom_id res chain seq x y z
N MET A 1 -19.77 -5.31 60.82
CA MET A 1 -19.91 -6.50 59.95
C MET A 1 -20.25 -5.98 58.55
N GLU A 2 -19.29 -5.33 57.87
CA GLU A 2 -19.60 -4.45 56.71
C GLU A 2 -18.54 -4.45 55.60
N ASP A 3 -17.62 -5.40 55.59
CA ASP A 3 -16.47 -5.34 54.67
C ASP A 3 -16.59 -6.26 53.44
N SER A 4 -17.52 -7.21 53.44
CA SER A 4 -17.64 -8.23 52.38
C SER A 4 -18.61 -7.87 51.25
N ARG A 5 -19.40 -6.79 51.38
CA ARG A 5 -20.26 -6.27 50.29
C ARG A 5 -19.51 -5.34 49.33
N SER A 6 -18.59 -4.51 49.84
CA SER A 6 -17.81 -3.55 49.02
C SER A 6 -16.81 -4.23 48.08
N LEU A 7 -16.23 -5.37 48.50
CA LEU A 7 -15.29 -6.12 47.65
C LEU A 7 -15.95 -6.77 46.43
N LYS A 8 -17.21 -7.21 46.54
CA LYS A 8 -17.93 -7.82 45.41
C LYS A 8 -18.33 -6.77 44.37
N GLU A 9 -18.70 -5.57 44.79
CA GLU A 9 -19.11 -4.48 43.89
C GLU A 9 -17.94 -3.93 43.04
N LYS A 10 -16.74 -3.84 43.63
CA LYS A 10 -15.50 -3.48 42.89
C LYS A 10 -15.06 -4.55 41.88
N GLN A 11 -15.43 -5.80 42.11
CA GLN A 11 -15.08 -6.93 41.24
C GLN A 11 -16.02 -7.04 40.03
N GLU A 12 -17.28 -6.63 40.16
CA GLU A 12 -18.25 -6.63 39.06
C GLU A 12 -18.15 -5.39 38.16
N LEU A 13 -17.75 -4.22 38.69
CA LEU A 13 -17.56 -3.03 37.87
C LEU A 13 -16.36 -3.17 36.89
N LYS A 14 -15.33 -3.95 37.26
CA LYS A 14 -14.21 -4.30 36.38
C LYS A 14 -14.57 -5.29 35.27
N ARG A 15 -15.68 -6.02 35.38
CA ARG A 15 -16.15 -6.96 34.35
C ARG A 15 -17.01 -6.30 33.27
N ARG A 16 -17.46 -5.05 33.49
CA ARG A 16 -18.30 -4.29 32.53
C ARG A 16 -17.51 -3.46 31.52
N PHE A 17 -16.20 -3.32 31.67
CA PHE A 17 -15.36 -2.59 30.72
C PHE A 17 -14.41 -3.56 30.01
N PRO A 18 -14.67 -3.90 28.73
CA PRO A 18 -13.71 -4.67 27.97
C PRO A 18 -12.41 -3.87 27.84
N SER A 19 -11.33 -4.58 28.11
CA SER A 19 -9.95 -4.09 28.13
C SER A 19 -9.59 -3.35 26.83
N LYS A 20 -8.95 -2.21 27.04
CA LYS A 20 -8.20 -1.36 26.12
C LYS A 20 -7.35 -2.19 25.12
N ARG A 21 -7.92 -2.62 23.99
CA ARG A 21 -7.19 -3.26 22.87
C ARG A 21 -6.90 -2.31 21.70
N HIS A 22 -7.57 -1.15 21.64
CA HIS A 22 -7.37 -0.18 20.56
C HIS A 22 -6.04 0.59 20.61
N GLY A 23 -5.36 0.64 21.77
CA GLY A 23 -4.16 1.47 21.91
C GLY A 23 -2.90 0.92 21.24
N THR A 24 -2.80 -0.39 21.00
CA THR A 24 -1.58 -1.02 20.46
C THR A 24 -1.52 -0.93 18.93
N GLU A 25 -2.64 -1.21 18.25
CA GLU A 25 -2.74 -1.13 16.79
C GLU A 25 -2.69 0.31 16.29
N GLU A 26 -3.34 1.25 16.98
CA GLU A 26 -3.33 2.67 16.60
C GLU A 26 -1.94 3.30 16.77
N LYS A 27 -1.23 2.91 17.85
CA LYS A 27 0.16 3.34 18.07
C LYS A 27 1.10 2.81 16.98
N SER A 28 1.04 1.51 16.68
CA SER A 28 1.84 0.89 15.62
C SER A 28 1.56 1.53 14.26
N ARG A 29 0.29 1.79 13.92
CA ARG A 29 -0.06 2.46 12.66
C ARG A 29 0.52 3.87 12.56
N MET A 30 0.54 4.63 13.66
CA MET A 30 1.17 5.96 13.65
C MET A 30 2.68 5.86 13.43
N GLU A 31 3.35 4.91 14.10
CA GLU A 31 4.78 4.66 13.94
C GLU A 31 5.13 4.32 12.48
N ASP A 32 4.41 3.39 11.86
CA ASP A 32 4.61 3.01 10.45
C ASP A 32 4.42 4.19 9.49
N GLN A 33 3.44 5.05 9.77
CA GLN A 33 3.18 6.25 8.95
C GLN A 33 4.28 7.30 9.10
N VAL A 34 4.84 7.46 10.30
CA VAL A 34 5.98 8.36 10.54
C VAL A 34 7.23 7.85 9.84
N GLU A 35 7.50 6.56 9.90
CA GLU A 35 8.62 5.94 9.19
C GLU A 35 8.48 6.08 7.68
N LEU A 36 7.30 5.78 7.12
CA LEU A 36 7.03 5.96 5.69
C LEU A 36 7.21 7.41 5.24
N ALA A 37 6.76 8.38 6.04
CA ALA A 37 6.95 9.80 5.75
C ALA A 37 8.43 10.19 5.76
N ALA A 38 9.21 9.68 6.72
CA ALA A 38 10.65 9.92 6.76
C ALA A 38 11.37 9.34 5.54
N ILE A 39 11.00 8.12 5.12
CA ILE A 39 11.51 7.49 3.90
C ILE A 39 11.14 8.32 2.67
N ALA A 40 9.89 8.75 2.55
CA ALA A 40 9.44 9.56 1.42
C ALA A 40 10.23 10.88 1.31
N ILE A 41 10.46 11.56 2.44
CA ILE A 41 11.31 12.77 2.49
C ILE A 41 12.73 12.45 2.01
N SER A 42 13.33 11.37 2.51
CA SER A 42 14.70 10.98 2.15
C SER A 42 14.87 10.65 0.66
N LEU A 43 13.83 10.12 0.02
CA LEU A 43 13.83 9.73 -1.40
C LEU A 43 13.32 10.84 -2.32
N ASN A 44 13.03 12.03 -1.80
CA ASN A 44 12.40 13.13 -2.51
C ASN A 44 11.05 12.74 -3.17
N VAL A 45 10.26 11.98 -2.42
CA VAL A 45 8.93 11.49 -2.82
C VAL A 45 7.85 12.30 -2.13
N ARG A 46 6.84 12.68 -2.89
CA ARG A 46 5.57 13.19 -2.38
C ARG A 46 4.53 12.08 -2.36
N LEU A 47 4.14 11.67 -1.15
CA LEU A 47 3.05 10.72 -0.95
C LEU A 47 1.71 11.27 -1.47
N ARG A 48 0.93 10.41 -2.12
CA ARG A 48 -0.45 10.68 -2.56
C ARG A 48 -1.32 9.50 -2.10
N PRO A 49 -2.61 9.41 -2.47
CA PRO A 49 -3.47 8.33 -1.99
C PRO A 49 -2.90 6.94 -2.27
N SER A 50 -3.07 6.06 -1.29
CA SER A 50 -2.72 4.65 -1.38
C SER A 50 -3.63 3.84 -0.47
N ASP A 51 -3.97 2.62 -0.87
CA ASP A 51 -4.58 1.62 -0.01
C ASP A 51 -3.61 0.45 0.30
N MET A 52 -2.39 0.47 -0.25
CA MET A 52 -1.35 -0.52 0.00
C MET A 52 -0.88 -0.50 1.45
N PRO A 53 -0.45 -1.65 2.01
CA PRO A 53 0.22 -1.69 3.30
C PRO A 53 1.58 -0.96 3.24
N VAL A 54 2.03 -0.43 4.37
CA VAL A 54 3.20 0.46 4.46
C VAL A 54 4.47 -0.16 3.88
N TYR A 55 4.74 -1.44 4.17
CA TYR A 55 5.91 -2.14 3.63
C TYR A 55 5.93 -2.20 2.09
N MET A 56 4.74 -2.29 1.47
CA MET A 56 4.60 -2.33 0.01
C MET A 56 4.77 -0.93 -0.60
N GLN A 57 4.28 0.10 0.10
CA GLN A 57 4.55 1.48 -0.28
C GLN A 57 6.05 1.78 -0.23
N GLU A 58 6.72 1.46 0.88
CA GLU A 58 8.18 1.61 1.00
C GLU A 58 8.92 0.91 -0.13
N HIS A 59 8.56 -0.35 -0.43
CA HIS A 59 9.18 -1.09 -1.52
C HIS A 59 9.00 -0.37 -2.87
N ALA A 60 7.80 0.13 -3.18
CA ALA A 60 7.54 0.90 -4.40
C ALA A 60 8.43 2.15 -4.50
N LEU A 61 8.56 2.90 -3.40
CA LEU A 61 9.36 4.13 -3.35
C LEU A 61 10.84 3.85 -3.58
N ARG A 62 11.40 2.86 -2.86
CA ARG A 62 12.81 2.47 -2.99
C ARG A 62 13.12 1.92 -4.37
N CYS A 63 12.27 1.01 -4.88
CA CYS A 63 12.40 0.44 -6.23
C CYS A 63 12.43 1.55 -7.30
N THR A 64 11.50 2.51 -7.21
CA THR A 64 11.41 3.61 -8.17
C THR A 64 12.62 4.53 -8.10
N ARG A 65 13.08 4.87 -6.89
CA ARG A 65 14.30 5.69 -6.72
C ARG A 65 15.53 5.01 -7.32
N GLN A 66 15.74 3.73 -7.02
CA GLN A 66 16.88 2.96 -7.53
C GLN A 66 16.89 2.90 -9.07
N LEU A 67 15.72 2.69 -9.68
CA LEU A 67 15.59 2.65 -11.13
C LEU A 67 15.84 4.03 -11.77
N LEU A 68 15.41 5.12 -11.13
CA LEU A 68 15.70 6.49 -11.60
C LEU A 68 17.18 6.84 -11.47
N ASP A 69 17.83 6.44 -10.37
CA ASP A 69 19.26 6.68 -10.16
C ASP A 69 20.14 5.90 -11.15
N SER A 70 19.69 4.72 -11.56
CA SER A 70 20.38 3.88 -12.54
C SER A 70 20.08 4.25 -13.99
N ALA A 71 19.09 5.11 -14.24
CA ALA A 71 18.68 5.45 -15.59
C ALA A 71 19.67 6.40 -16.29
N PRO A 72 19.85 6.28 -17.61
CA PRO A 72 20.65 7.25 -18.38
C PRO A 72 20.09 8.68 -18.27
N LYS A 73 20.97 9.63 -18.00
CA LYS A 73 20.66 11.08 -17.97
C LYS A 73 20.88 11.68 -19.38
N PRO A 74 20.13 12.73 -19.82
CA PRO A 74 19.31 13.64 -19.02
C PRO A 74 17.84 13.25 -18.84
N GLN A 75 17.31 12.32 -19.65
CA GLN A 75 15.88 11.95 -19.63
C GLN A 75 15.73 10.42 -19.58
N PRO A 76 15.16 9.86 -18.49
CA PRO A 76 14.92 8.42 -18.40
C PRO A 76 13.79 7.99 -19.35
N SER A 77 13.89 6.77 -19.89
CA SER A 77 12.78 6.16 -20.64
C SER A 77 11.65 5.76 -19.69
N LEU A 78 10.57 6.55 -19.67
CA LEU A 78 9.41 6.29 -18.79
C LEU A 78 8.78 4.93 -19.03
N THR A 79 8.73 4.48 -20.30
CA THR A 79 8.24 3.15 -20.66
C THR A 79 9.09 2.04 -20.06
N HIS A 80 10.41 2.21 -20.04
CA HIS A 80 11.32 1.23 -19.41
C HIS A 80 11.15 1.22 -17.90
N LEU A 81 11.03 2.39 -17.27
CA LEU A 81 10.80 2.52 -15.84
C LEU A 81 9.48 1.87 -15.42
N ALA A 82 8.37 2.19 -16.09
CA ALA A 82 7.06 1.62 -15.82
C ALA A 82 7.04 0.10 -15.97
N ARG A 83 7.68 -0.42 -17.04
CA ARG A 83 7.81 -1.87 -17.26
C ARG A 83 8.65 -2.54 -16.18
N ALA A 84 9.73 -1.91 -15.73
CA ALA A 84 10.58 -2.45 -14.67
C ALA A 84 9.84 -2.53 -13.33
N ILE A 85 9.15 -1.46 -12.93
CA ILE A 85 8.34 -1.43 -11.69
C ILE A 85 7.22 -2.46 -11.78
N LYS A 86 6.48 -2.52 -12.89
CA LYS A 86 5.45 -3.54 -13.11
C LYS A 86 6.00 -4.95 -12.95
N LYS A 87 7.14 -5.25 -13.58
CA LYS A 87 7.78 -6.56 -13.54
C LYS A 87 8.21 -6.94 -12.12
N GLU A 88 8.78 -5.99 -11.37
CA GLU A 88 9.16 -6.19 -9.98
C GLU A 88 7.93 -6.57 -9.14
N PHE A 89 6.84 -5.81 -9.26
CA PHE A 89 5.63 -6.04 -8.49
C PHE A 89 4.88 -7.33 -8.91
N ASP A 90 4.83 -7.65 -10.20
CA ASP A 90 4.33 -8.94 -10.68
C ASP A 90 5.14 -10.11 -10.09
N SER A 91 6.46 -9.96 -10.00
CA SER A 91 7.35 -11.00 -9.48
C SER A 91 7.21 -11.20 -7.97
N VAL A 92 7.05 -10.12 -7.20
CA VAL A 92 7.03 -10.17 -5.74
C VAL A 92 5.63 -10.40 -5.17
N TYR A 93 4.60 -9.82 -5.79
CA TYR A 93 3.22 -9.81 -5.26
C TYR A 93 2.21 -10.52 -6.18
N GLY A 94 2.70 -11.15 -7.24
CA GLY A 94 1.91 -11.87 -8.23
C GLY A 94 1.17 -10.93 -9.21
N PRO A 95 0.90 -11.40 -10.44
CA PRO A 95 0.19 -10.63 -11.44
C PRO A 95 -1.27 -10.31 -11.03
N ALA A 96 -1.96 -9.36 -11.68
CA ALA A 96 -1.50 -8.52 -12.79
C ALA A 96 -1.39 -7.05 -12.36
N TRP A 97 -0.16 -6.59 -12.13
CA TRP A 97 0.13 -5.19 -11.85
C TRP A 97 0.13 -4.35 -13.12
N GLN A 98 -0.19 -3.08 -12.97
CA GLN A 98 -0.12 -2.05 -13.99
C GLN A 98 0.61 -0.84 -13.43
N CYS A 99 1.47 -0.22 -14.24
CA CYS A 99 2.22 0.96 -13.86
C CYS A 99 2.13 2.03 -14.95
N VAL A 100 1.78 3.25 -14.56
CA VAL A 100 1.71 4.43 -15.42
C VAL A 100 2.63 5.50 -14.84
N ILE A 101 3.46 6.09 -15.70
CA ILE A 101 4.41 7.14 -15.32
C ILE A 101 4.32 8.28 -16.33
N GLY A 102 4.24 9.52 -15.83
CA GLY A 102 4.21 10.71 -16.66
C GLY A 102 4.40 11.97 -15.83
N THR A 103 4.67 13.10 -16.47
CA THR A 103 4.78 14.40 -15.77
C THR A 103 3.41 14.91 -15.31
N SER A 104 2.35 14.62 -16.07
CA SER A 104 0.96 14.90 -15.72
C SER A 104 0.02 13.95 -16.47
N PHE A 105 -0.98 13.42 -15.78
CA PHE A 105 -2.04 12.59 -16.36
C PHE A 105 -3.29 12.60 -15.48
N GLY A 106 -4.44 12.31 -16.10
CA GLY A 106 -5.67 11.94 -15.40
C GLY A 106 -5.91 10.44 -15.54
N SER A 107 -6.43 9.80 -14.50
CA SER A 107 -6.74 8.36 -14.50
C SER A 107 -8.03 8.09 -13.74
N PHE A 108 -8.84 7.18 -14.27
CA PHE A 108 -10.00 6.60 -13.58
C PHE A 108 -9.88 5.08 -13.70
N VAL A 109 -9.46 4.40 -12.64
CA VAL A 109 -9.11 2.98 -12.67
C VAL A 109 -9.87 2.20 -11.59
N THR A 110 -10.30 1.00 -11.96
CA THR A 110 -10.73 -0.02 -10.99
C THR A 110 -9.53 -0.89 -10.64
N HIS A 111 -9.31 -1.10 -9.36
CA HIS A 111 -8.16 -1.84 -8.83
C HIS A 111 -8.60 -2.78 -7.72
N SER A 112 -7.82 -3.83 -7.50
CA SER A 112 -8.00 -4.74 -6.37
C SER A 112 -7.68 -4.02 -5.06
N PRO A 113 -8.43 -4.28 -3.96
CA PRO A 113 -8.15 -3.69 -2.66
C PRO A 113 -6.74 -3.98 -2.15
N GLY A 114 -6.11 -2.98 -1.54
CA GLY A 114 -4.74 -3.08 -1.00
C GLY A 114 -3.65 -3.07 -2.06
N GLY A 115 -4.01 -2.78 -3.31
CA GLY A 115 -3.15 -2.89 -4.47
C GLY A 115 -2.95 -1.58 -5.22
N PHE A 116 -3.24 -0.42 -4.64
CA PHE A 116 -3.17 0.89 -5.30
C PHE A 116 -2.25 1.87 -4.57
N LEU A 117 -1.42 2.54 -5.36
CA LEU A 117 -0.50 3.57 -4.90
C LEU A 117 -0.33 4.63 -5.98
N TYR A 118 -0.58 5.88 -5.59
CA TYR A 118 -0.20 7.06 -6.35
C TYR A 118 0.86 7.84 -5.57
N PHE A 119 1.90 8.30 -6.24
CA PHE A 119 2.92 9.19 -5.64
C PHE A 119 3.62 10.00 -6.72
N SER A 120 4.39 10.99 -6.30
CA SER A 120 5.26 11.75 -7.20
C SER A 120 6.71 11.65 -6.72
N ILE A 121 7.66 11.56 -7.63
CA ILE A 121 9.09 11.61 -7.36
C ILE A 121 9.75 12.51 -8.41
N ASP A 122 10.53 13.48 -7.96
CA ASP A 122 11.10 14.52 -8.81
C ASP A 122 10.01 15.22 -9.66
N SER A 123 10.07 15.11 -10.99
CA SER A 123 9.07 15.68 -11.92
C SER A 123 8.04 14.65 -12.43
N PHE A 124 8.07 13.42 -11.93
CA PHE A 124 7.23 12.32 -12.40
C PHE A 124 6.11 12.01 -11.40
N SER A 125 4.92 11.77 -11.93
CA SER A 125 3.81 11.13 -11.23
C SER A 125 3.79 9.65 -11.59
N ILE A 126 3.60 8.79 -10.60
CA ILE A 126 3.59 7.33 -10.73
C ILE A 126 2.28 6.81 -10.16
N LEU A 127 1.56 6.06 -10.98
CA LEU A 127 0.38 5.31 -10.59
C LEU A 127 0.69 3.82 -10.74
N LEU A 128 0.65 3.08 -9.64
CA LEU A 128 0.89 1.65 -9.58
C LEU A 128 -0.37 0.98 -8.99
N PHE A 129 -0.98 0.06 -9.73
CA PHE A 129 -2.18 -0.61 -9.26
C PHE A 129 -2.29 -2.06 -9.71
N LYS A 130 -2.90 -2.91 -8.89
CA LYS A 130 -3.23 -4.31 -9.21
C LYS A 130 -4.64 -4.41 -9.78
N THR A 131 -4.82 -5.23 -10.81
CA THR A 131 -6.14 -5.56 -11.37
C THR A 131 -6.52 -7.00 -11.06
N GLU A 132 -7.82 -7.25 -10.90
CA GLU A 132 -8.34 -8.62 -10.85
C GLU A 132 -8.26 -9.24 -12.26
N VAL A 133 -7.83 -10.50 -12.31
CA VAL A 133 -7.78 -11.28 -13.54
C VAL A 133 -8.54 -12.56 -13.29
N GLU A 134 -9.69 -12.70 -13.94
CA GLU A 134 -10.36 -13.99 -14.03
C GLU A 134 -9.66 -14.81 -15.13
N LEU A 135 -8.99 -15.89 -14.73
CA LEU A 135 -8.46 -16.85 -15.67
C LEU A 135 -9.62 -17.65 -16.24
N VAL A 136 -10.04 -17.32 -17.46
CA VAL A 136 -11.06 -18.13 -18.14
C VAL A 136 -10.39 -19.42 -18.61
N THR A 137 -10.79 -20.54 -18.03
CA THR A 137 -10.31 -21.86 -18.46
C THR A 137 -11.11 -22.30 -19.68
N LYS A 138 -10.55 -23.18 -20.54
CA LYS A 138 -11.24 -23.65 -21.76
C LYS A 138 -12.59 -24.34 -21.46
N GLU A 139 -12.78 -24.82 -20.23
CA GLU A 139 -14.00 -25.51 -19.79
C GLU A 139 -15.17 -24.52 -19.64
N ASP A 140 -14.90 -23.27 -19.27
CA ASP A 140 -15.90 -22.22 -19.06
C ASP A 140 -16.53 -21.73 -20.39
N TRP A 141 -15.83 -21.89 -21.51
CA TRP A 141 -16.34 -21.57 -22.85
C TRP A 141 -17.26 -22.65 -23.43
N GLY A 142 -17.18 -23.89 -22.93
CA GLY A 142 -17.95 -25.03 -23.43
C GLY A 142 -19.37 -25.15 -22.88
N GLN A 143 -19.71 -24.40 -21.82
CA GLN A 143 -21.03 -24.45 -21.16
C GLN A 143 -21.94 -23.27 -21.52
N LYS A 144 -21.50 -22.37 -22.40
CA LYS A 144 -22.23 -21.15 -22.76
C LYS A 144 -22.78 -21.13 -24.20
N LEU A 145 -22.88 -22.29 -24.84
CA LEU A 145 -23.57 -22.49 -26.13
C LEU A 145 -24.72 -23.48 -25.97
#